data_AF-A0A3E0QNB9-F1
#
_entry.id   AF-A0A3E0QNB9-F1
#
_cell.length_a   1.000
_cell.length_b   1.000
_cell.length_c   1.000
_cell.angle_alpha   90.00
_cell.angle_beta   90.00
_cell.angle_gamma   90.00
#
_symmetry.space_group_name_H-M   'P 1'
#
loop_
_entity.id
_entity.type
_entity.pdbx_description
1 polymer ?
#
loop_
_entity_poly.entity_id
_entity_poly.type
_entity_poly.pdbx_seq_one_letter_code
_entity_poly.pdbx_strand_id
1 'polypeptide(L)'
;MSNRRNKLLTKLLQNTTGETEETLMKLTIERICADMCEYYGKFYNAEGPGVLVFKPSANDKDSMFYLCVDALISALEDYRDQESVSSVFQGAIRRAEQIDPNKESLFLVQDDTELALIHYRHDDVNSDFLLL
;
A
#
# COMPACT_ATOMS: atom_id res chain seq x y z
N MET A 1 -8.17 11.52 -4.94
CA MET A 1 -6.87 12.17 -5.28
C MET A 1 -7.12 13.36 -6.22
N SER A 2 -6.28 14.41 -6.26
CA SER A 2 -6.57 15.57 -7.11
C SER A 2 -6.50 15.23 -8.61
N ASN A 3 -7.52 15.66 -9.36
CA ASN A 3 -7.69 15.43 -10.80
C ASN A 3 -6.48 15.85 -11.65
N ARG A 4 -5.64 16.76 -11.13
CA ARG A 4 -4.41 17.23 -11.77
C ARG A 4 -3.27 16.22 -11.64
N ARG A 5 -3.17 15.51 -10.52
CA ARG A 5 -2.12 14.50 -10.29
C ARG A 5 -2.31 13.30 -11.24
N ASN A 6 -3.54 12.79 -11.34
CA ASN A 6 -3.85 11.68 -12.25
C ASN A 6 -3.52 12.03 -13.70
N LYS A 7 -3.88 13.23 -14.17
CA LYS A 7 -3.54 13.69 -15.54
C LYS A 7 -2.04 13.75 -15.84
N LEU A 8 -1.22 14.09 -14.86
CA LEU A 8 0.24 14.16 -15.04
C LEU A 8 0.88 12.77 -15.04
N LEU A 9 0.41 11.87 -14.16
CA LEU A 9 0.86 10.48 -14.11
C LEU A 9 0.52 9.73 -15.40
N THR A 10 -0.71 9.86 -15.91
CA THR A 10 -1.11 9.25 -17.18
C THR A 10 -0.26 9.74 -18.35
N LYS A 11 0.11 11.02 -18.39
CA LYS A 11 0.98 11.58 -19.44
C LYS A 11 2.42 11.06 -19.38
N LEU A 12 2.94 10.79 -18.20
CA LEU A 12 4.29 10.24 -18.01
C LEU A 12 4.35 8.77 -18.45
N LEU A 13 3.34 7.99 -18.07
CA LEU A 13 3.27 6.56 -18.41
C LEU A 13 3.01 6.32 -19.91
N GLN A 14 2.23 7.16 -20.58
CA GLN A 14 1.91 7.01 -22.02
C GLN A 14 3.12 7.01 -22.97
N ASN A 15 4.29 7.50 -22.53
CA ASN A 15 5.47 7.66 -23.38
C ASN A 15 6.67 6.82 -22.92
N THR A 16 6.46 5.88 -21.98
CA THR A 16 7.55 5.13 -21.36
C THR A 16 7.28 3.65 -21.53
N THR A 17 8.29 2.87 -21.93
CA THR A 17 8.20 1.41 -22.09
C THR A 17 9.41 0.71 -21.49
N GLY A 18 9.23 -0.47 -20.91
CA GLY A 18 10.31 -1.30 -20.37
C GLY A 18 10.82 -0.82 -19.00
N GLU A 19 12.11 -0.91 -18.75
CA GLU A 19 12.75 -0.65 -17.43
C GLU A 19 12.44 0.76 -16.86
N THR A 20 12.25 1.75 -17.73
CA THR A 20 11.90 3.12 -17.31
C THR A 20 10.45 3.23 -16.84
N GLU A 21 9.54 2.42 -17.38
CA GLU A 21 8.12 2.39 -16.99
C GLU A 21 7.97 1.77 -15.59
N GLU A 22 8.63 0.65 -15.35
CA GLU A 22 8.68 -0.02 -14.03
C GLU A 22 9.26 0.91 -12.95
N THR A 23 10.35 1.61 -13.28
CA THR A 23 10.97 2.59 -12.38
C THR A 23 10.02 3.75 -12.07
N LEU A 24 9.33 4.30 -13.08
CA LEU A 24 8.35 5.37 -12.90
C LEU A 24 7.13 4.91 -12.08
N MET A 25 6.70 3.68 -12.26
CA MET A 25 5.59 3.09 -11.50
C MET A 25 5.98 2.93 -10.03
N LYS A 26 7.18 2.41 -9.76
CA LYS A 26 7.73 2.30 -8.40
C LYS A 26 7.84 3.67 -7.70
N LEU A 27 8.43 4.66 -8.36
CA LEU A 27 8.53 6.03 -7.84
C LEU A 27 7.17 6.67 -7.59
N THR A 28 6.18 6.35 -8.43
CA THR A 28 4.80 6.83 -8.26
C THR A 28 4.16 6.23 -7.01
N ILE A 29 4.29 4.91 -6.81
CA ILE A 29 3.79 4.23 -5.61
C ILE A 29 4.48 4.78 -4.36
N GLU A 30 5.81 4.93 -4.39
CA GLU A 30 6.59 5.54 -3.30
C GLU A 30 6.07 6.93 -2.94
N ARG A 31 5.81 7.77 -3.94
CA ARG A 31 5.29 9.11 -3.71
C ARG A 31 3.88 9.10 -3.11
N ILE A 32 3.03 8.17 -3.55
CA ILE A 32 1.70 7.98 -2.99
C ILE A 32 1.81 7.57 -1.51
N CYS A 33 2.63 6.56 -1.21
CA CYS A 33 2.86 6.09 0.16
C CYS A 33 3.41 7.22 1.06
N ALA A 34 4.40 7.96 0.59
CA ALA A 34 4.99 9.09 1.32
C ALA A 34 3.96 10.19 1.63
N ASP A 35 3.12 10.57 0.66
CA ASP A 35 2.05 11.55 0.89
C ASP A 35 1.00 11.03 1.90
N MET A 36 0.91 9.71 2.10
CA MET A 36 -0.11 9.05 2.92
C MET A 36 0.34 8.64 4.32
N CYS A 37 1.63 8.75 4.63
CA CYS A 37 2.17 8.45 5.96
C CYS A 37 1.50 9.28 7.07
N GLU A 38 1.24 10.57 6.81
CA GLU A 38 0.56 11.44 7.80
C GLU A 38 -0.88 10.98 8.08
N TYR A 39 -1.54 10.39 7.08
CA TYR A 39 -2.90 9.87 7.24
C TYR A 39 -2.89 8.48 7.88
N TYR A 40 -1.88 7.66 7.57
CA TYR A 40 -1.69 6.36 8.20
C TYR A 40 -1.68 6.48 9.73
N GLY A 41 -0.85 7.37 10.29
CA GLY A 41 -0.80 7.58 11.74
C GLY A 41 -2.14 8.04 12.34
N LYS A 42 -2.93 8.82 11.60
CA LYS A 42 -4.28 9.23 12.04
C LYS A 42 -5.24 8.04 12.10
N PHE A 43 -5.25 7.19 11.07
CA PHE A 43 -6.08 5.97 11.07
C PHE A 43 -5.64 5.00 12.15
N TYR A 44 -4.34 4.76 12.29
CA TYR A 44 -3.79 3.88 13.33
C TYR A 44 -4.22 4.33 14.73
N ASN A 45 -4.17 5.63 15.01
CA ASN A 45 -4.59 6.18 16.30
C ASN A 45 -6.11 6.11 16.54
N ALA A 46 -6.92 6.12 15.47
CA ALA A 46 -8.37 6.12 15.56
C ALA A 46 -8.98 4.70 15.59
N GLU A 47 -8.46 3.80 14.75
CA GLU A 47 -9.00 2.46 14.50
C GLU A 47 -8.13 1.34 15.08
N GLY A 48 -6.93 1.66 15.56
CA GLY A 48 -5.95 0.70 16.06
C GLY A 48 -5.01 0.16 14.98
N PRO A 49 -4.20 -0.86 15.29
CA PRO A 49 -3.24 -1.44 14.36
C PRO A 49 -3.88 -1.91 13.05
N GLY A 50 -3.20 -1.68 11.92
CA GLY A 50 -3.73 -1.99 10.60
C GLY A 50 -2.85 -1.54 9.44
N VAL A 51 -3.40 -1.60 8.23
CA VAL A 51 -2.72 -1.26 6.98
C VAL A 51 -3.59 -0.35 6.12
N LEU A 52 -2.95 0.49 5.31
CA LEU A 52 -3.65 1.30 4.33
C LEU A 52 -3.61 0.59 2.97
N VAL A 53 -4.78 0.26 2.45
CA VAL A 53 -4.92 -0.42 1.15
C VAL A 53 -4.96 0.61 0.04
N PHE A 54 -4.19 0.38 -1.01
CA PHE A 54 -4.23 1.12 -2.26
C PHE A 54 -4.57 0.19 -3.42
N LYS A 55 -5.69 0.48 -4.09
CA LYS A 55 -6.18 -0.25 -5.27
C LYS A 55 -6.28 0.70 -6.46
N PRO A 56 -5.23 0.84 -7.30
CA PRO A 56 -5.19 1.79 -8.41
C PRO A 56 -6.31 1.59 -9.44
N SER A 57 -6.73 0.36 -9.69
CA SER A 57 -7.77 0.04 -10.68
C SER A 57 -9.21 0.32 -10.19
N ALA A 58 -9.41 0.66 -8.91
CA ALA A 58 -10.73 0.92 -8.36
C ALA A 58 -11.18 2.38 -8.60
N ASN A 59 -12.49 2.62 -8.45
CA ASN A 59 -13.04 3.98 -8.48
C ASN A 59 -12.39 4.85 -7.40
N ASP A 60 -12.31 6.17 -7.63
CA ASP A 60 -11.62 7.13 -6.75
C ASP A 60 -11.98 6.97 -5.25
N LYS A 61 -13.21 6.59 -4.92
CA LYS A 61 -13.69 6.40 -3.54
C LYS A 61 -13.23 5.10 -2.89
N ASP A 62 -13.00 4.06 -3.68
CA ASP A 62 -12.64 2.71 -3.22
C ASP A 62 -11.16 2.42 -3.47
N SER A 63 -10.46 3.36 -4.09
CA SER A 63 -9.04 3.27 -4.41
C SER A 63 -8.14 3.27 -3.17
N MET A 64 -8.60 3.82 -2.05
CA MET A 64 -7.82 3.90 -0.80
C MET A 64 -8.70 3.76 0.42
N PHE A 65 -8.36 2.84 1.32
CA PHE A 65 -9.07 2.63 2.57
C PHE A 65 -8.16 1.99 3.62
N TYR A 66 -8.54 2.07 4.89
CA TYR A 66 -7.81 1.47 6.00
C TYR A 66 -8.43 0.13 6.38
N LEU A 67 -7.58 -0.85 6.71
CA LEU A 67 -8.00 -2.13 7.29
C LEU A 67 -7.29 -2.33 8.63
N CYS A 68 -8.06 -2.37 9.71
CA CYS A 68 -7.56 -2.78 11.01
C CYS A 68 -7.24 -4.29 11.04
N VAL A 69 -6.47 -4.72 12.04
CA VAL A 69 -6.08 -6.12 12.22
C VAL A 69 -7.28 -7.06 12.25
N ASP A 70 -8.39 -6.70 12.89
CA ASP A 70 -9.61 -7.54 12.92
C ASP A 70 -10.18 -7.77 11.51
N ALA A 71 -10.17 -6.74 10.66
CA ALA A 71 -10.60 -6.85 9.28
C ALA A 71 -9.61 -7.67 8.43
N LEU A 72 -8.30 -7.55 8.70
CA LEU A 72 -7.27 -8.36 8.04
C LEU A 72 -7.38 -9.85 8.41
N ILE A 73 -7.68 -10.16 9.67
CA ILE A 73 -7.93 -11.54 10.13
C ILE A 73 -9.17 -12.09 9.41
N SER A 74 -10.24 -11.31 9.34
CA SER A 74 -11.46 -11.71 8.63
C SER A 74 -11.17 -11.98 7.14
N ALA A 75 -10.40 -11.12 6.48
CA ALA A 75 -9.99 -11.33 5.09
C ALA A 75 -9.07 -12.56 4.94
N LEU A 76 -8.15 -12.80 5.87
CA LEU A 76 -7.30 -13.99 5.86
C LEU A 76 -8.12 -15.29 5.91
N GLU A 77 -9.22 -15.31 6.66
CA GLU A 77 -10.13 -16.47 6.68
C GLU A 77 -10.77 -16.72 5.31
N ASP A 78 -11.23 -15.66 4.63
CA ASP A 78 -11.86 -15.74 3.31
C ASP A 78 -10.89 -16.21 2.22
N TYR A 79 -9.60 -15.84 2.33
CA TYR A 79 -8.56 -16.15 1.35
C TYR A 79 -7.57 -17.22 1.82
N ARG A 80 -7.91 -18.00 2.86
CA ARG A 80 -7.00 -18.96 3.51
C ARG A 80 -6.38 -19.95 2.52
N ASP A 81 -7.15 -20.43 1.54
CA ASP A 81 -6.72 -21.43 0.55
C ASP A 81 -5.90 -20.83 -0.61
N GLN A 82 -5.76 -19.49 -0.68
CA GLN A 82 -4.91 -18.81 -1.65
C GLN A 82 -3.58 -18.41 -1.02
N GLU A 83 -2.57 -19.27 -1.13
CA GLU A 83 -1.28 -19.12 -0.45
C GLU A 83 -0.58 -17.77 -0.71
N SER A 84 -0.64 -17.27 -1.94
CA SER A 84 -0.06 -15.96 -2.30
C SER A 84 -0.71 -14.79 -1.58
N VAL A 85 -2.02 -14.87 -1.32
CA VAL A 85 -2.79 -13.81 -0.65
C VAL A 85 -2.75 -13.96 0.86
N SER A 86 -2.89 -15.19 1.36
CA SER A 86 -2.92 -15.49 2.79
C SER A 86 -1.57 -15.21 3.46
N SER A 87 -0.45 -15.49 2.79
CA SER A 87 0.90 -15.15 3.28
C SER A 87 1.09 -13.63 3.44
N VAL A 88 0.55 -12.84 2.50
CA VAL A 88 0.60 -11.38 2.54
C VAL A 88 -0.22 -10.83 3.71
N PHE A 89 -1.44 -11.35 3.93
CA PHE A 89 -2.25 -10.95 5.09
C PHE A 89 -1.64 -11.36 6.42
N GLN A 90 -1.07 -12.55 6.53
CA GLN A 90 -0.33 -12.97 7.73
C GLN A 90 0.86 -12.03 8.03
N GLY A 91 1.60 -11.66 6.98
CA GLY A 91 2.68 -10.69 7.08
C GLY A 91 2.21 -9.30 7.50
N ALA A 92 1.05 -8.87 6.99
CA ALA A 92 0.43 -7.58 7.32
C ALA A 92 -0.01 -7.53 8.78
N ILE A 93 -0.74 -8.54 9.26
CA ILE A 93 -1.21 -8.66 10.65
C ILE A 93 -0.03 -8.60 11.60
N ARG A 94 0.98 -9.46 11.40
CA ARG A 94 2.15 -9.53 12.27
C ARG A 94 2.90 -8.20 12.35
N ARG A 95 3.05 -7.51 11.22
CA ARG A 95 3.78 -6.22 11.19
C ARG A 95 2.96 -5.10 11.81
N ALA A 96 1.66 -5.04 11.52
CA ALA A 96 0.78 -3.98 12.02
C ALA A 96 0.82 -3.87 13.54
N GLU A 97 0.89 -5.00 14.25
CA GLU A 97 0.98 -5.02 15.71
C GLU A 97 2.34 -4.59 16.29
N GLN A 98 3.40 -4.52 15.46
CA GLN A 98 4.79 -4.37 15.92
C GLN A 98 5.42 -3.02 15.56
N ILE A 99 4.83 -2.26 14.64
CA ILE A 99 5.42 -1.02 14.12
C ILE A 99 5.13 0.19 15.01
N ASP A 100 5.98 1.21 14.90
CA ASP A 100 5.73 2.56 15.46
C ASP A 100 5.05 3.44 14.39
N PRO A 101 3.76 3.77 14.51
CA PRO A 101 3.03 4.52 13.47
C PRO A 101 3.55 5.96 13.26
N ASN A 102 4.43 6.46 14.13
CA ASN A 102 5.09 7.75 13.94
C ASN A 102 6.32 7.64 13.02
N LYS A 103 6.88 6.45 12.86
CA LYS A 103 8.12 6.19 12.11
C LYS A 103 7.93 5.25 10.93
N GLU A 104 6.87 4.46 10.97
CA GLU A 104 6.63 3.36 10.04
C GLU A 104 5.17 3.38 9.59
N SER A 105 4.95 3.06 8.32
CA SER A 105 3.63 2.93 7.71
C SER A 105 3.56 1.62 6.93
N LEU A 106 2.40 0.96 6.98
CA LEU A 106 2.15 -0.28 6.24
C LEU A 106 1.08 -0.06 5.18
N PHE A 107 1.38 -0.53 3.97
CA PHE A 107 0.48 -0.47 2.84
C PHE A 107 0.26 -1.84 2.24
N LEU A 108 -0.97 -2.10 1.80
CA LEU A 108 -1.27 -3.17 0.86
C LEU A 108 -1.53 -2.54 -0.50
N VAL A 109 -0.79 -2.93 -1.52
CA VAL A 109 -1.06 -2.53 -2.90
C VAL A 109 -1.70 -3.70 -3.62
N GLN A 110 -2.88 -3.49 -4.15
CA GLN A 110 -3.62 -4.50 -4.90
C GLN A 110 -3.85 -4.02 -6.32
N ASP A 111 -3.27 -4.71 -7.30
CA ASP A 111 -3.65 -4.55 -8.70
C ASP A 111 -4.44 -5.76 -9.22
N ASP A 112 -4.59 -5.86 -10.53
CA ASP A 112 -5.35 -6.94 -11.16
C ASP A 112 -4.61 -8.29 -11.15
N THR A 113 -3.33 -8.29 -10.78
CA THR A 113 -2.41 -9.44 -10.80
C THR A 113 -1.91 -9.86 -9.43
N GLU A 114 -1.63 -8.92 -8.53
CA GLU A 114 -0.97 -9.19 -7.26
C GLU A 114 -1.52 -8.36 -6.09
N LEU A 115 -1.26 -8.88 -4.89
CA LEU A 115 -1.41 -8.18 -3.63
C LEU A 115 -0.05 -8.15 -2.95
N ALA A 116 0.49 -6.96 -2.71
CA ALA A 116 1.82 -6.78 -2.14
C ALA A 116 1.75 -6.01 -0.81
N LEU A 117 2.56 -6.44 0.17
CA LEU A 117 2.75 -5.73 1.43
C LEU A 117 3.98 -4.84 1.36
N ILE A 118 3.79 -3.54 1.51
CA ILE A 118 4.86 -2.55 1.56
C ILE A 118 5.00 -2.06 2.99
N HIS A 119 6.23 -2.14 3.49
CA HIS A 119 6.61 -1.52 4.75
C HIS A 119 7.48 -0.29 4.46
N TYR A 120 6.96 0.88 4.80
CA TYR A 120 7.63 2.16 4.57
C TYR A 120 8.14 2.76 5.88
N ARG A 121 9.41 3.14 5.91
CA ARG A 121 10.04 3.82 7.05
C ARG A 121 10.22 5.30 6.72
N HIS A 122 9.70 6.17 7.56
CA HIS A 122 9.65 7.61 7.33
C HIS A 122 11.05 8.25 7.27
N ASP A 123 12.03 7.66 7.95
CA ASP A 123 13.40 8.19 8.05
C ASP A 123 14.34 7.68 6.94
N ASP A 124 13.90 6.70 6.13
CA ASP A 124 14.71 6.09 5.06
C ASP A 124 14.21 6.57 3.68
N VAL A 125 14.89 7.58 3.14
CA VAL A 125 14.72 8.05 1.75
C VAL A 125 15.10 6.96 0.73
N ASN A 126 15.67 5.83 1.17
CA ASN A 126 16.05 4.64 0.39
C ASN A 126 15.44 3.34 0.97
N SER A 127 14.20 3.34 1.41
CA SER A 127 13.57 2.11 1.94
C SER A 127 13.49 1.05 0.83
N ASP A 128 14.31 0.00 0.95
CA ASP A 128 14.30 -1.16 0.05
C ASP A 128 12.90 -1.79 0.06
N PHE A 129 12.22 -1.71 -1.08
CA PHE A 129 11.00 -2.44 -1.36
C PHE A 129 11.33 -3.94 -1.35
N LEU A 130 11.01 -4.62 -0.25
CA LEU A 130 10.92 -6.07 -0.23
C LEU A 130 9.59 -6.45 -0.89
N LEU A 131 9.62 -6.69 -2.20
CA LEU A 131 8.63 -7.56 -2.85
C LEU A 131 8.87 -8.97 -2.28
N LEU A 132 7.93 -9.46 -1.47
CA LEU A 132 7.88 -10.84 -1.00
C LEU A 132 6.89 -11.62 -1.84
#